data_AF-A0A097CRI2-F1
#
_entry.id   AF-A0A097CRI2-F1
#
_cell.length_a   1.000
_cell.length_b   1.000
_cell.length_c   1.000
_cell.angle_alpha   90.00
_cell.angle_beta   90.00
_cell.angle_gamma   90.00
#
_symmetry.space_group_name_H-M   'P 1'
#
loop_
_entity.id
_entity.type
_entity.pdbx_description
1 polymer ?
#
loop_
_entity_poly.entity_id
_entity_poly.type
_entity_poly.pdbx_seq_one_letter_code
_entity_poly.pdbx_strand_id
1 'polypeptide(L)'
;MPHPGFDINTEKIGLALHRRLPGSVLLVAGAHRQAAAGAADVAHNNRSLFHSLAVAFAEAGLDEIQLHGFADRNLPSSDVVVSTGAAPTNRLARRIADSLSELGLRTCRSWVRRCGQLEGRTNQQGRAAAEAGTVFVHLELNWSIRSDSTIGDRVVAALAERLAED
;
A
#
# COMPACT_ATOMS: atom_id res chain seq x y z
N MET A 1 -2.23 5.65 -3.82
CA MET A 1 -3.62 5.19 -3.56
C MET A 1 -4.30 4.98 -4.90
N PRO A 2 -4.42 3.72 -5.36
CA PRO A 2 -4.88 3.47 -6.72
C PRO A 2 -6.41 3.42 -6.87
N HIS A 3 -7.17 3.10 -5.82
CA HIS A 3 -8.63 2.93 -5.92
C HIS A 3 -9.44 3.79 -4.94
N PRO A 4 -9.31 5.12 -4.96
CA PRO A 4 -10.16 5.98 -4.12
C PRO A 4 -11.64 5.78 -4.46
N GLY A 5 -12.47 5.67 -3.41
CA GLY A 5 -13.88 5.31 -3.52
C GLY A 5 -14.17 3.80 -3.48
N PHE A 6 -13.22 2.95 -3.88
CA PHE A 6 -13.27 1.51 -3.57
C PHE A 6 -12.64 1.24 -2.21
N ASP A 7 -11.56 1.97 -1.92
CA ASP A 7 -10.76 1.89 -0.71
C ASP A 7 -11.08 3.07 0.23
N ILE A 8 -12.37 3.34 0.49
CA ILE A 8 -12.84 4.53 1.21
C ILE A 8 -12.13 4.71 2.56
N ASN A 9 -11.62 5.91 2.84
CA ASN A 9 -10.80 6.32 3.99
C ASN A 9 -9.32 5.90 3.94
N THR A 10 -8.88 5.08 2.97
CA THR A 10 -7.44 4.80 2.81
C THR A 10 -6.69 6.08 2.42
N GLU A 11 -7.33 7.00 1.70
CA GLU A 11 -6.75 8.30 1.34
C GLU A 11 -6.45 9.17 2.57
N LYS A 12 -7.21 9.04 3.65
CA LYS A 12 -6.97 9.75 4.92
C LYS A 12 -5.69 9.24 5.58
N ILE A 13 -5.50 7.92 5.61
CA ILE A 13 -4.28 7.28 6.09
C ILE A 13 -3.08 7.72 5.25
N GLY A 14 -3.21 7.69 3.91
CA GLY A 14 -2.15 8.14 3.00
C GLY A 14 -1.77 9.61 3.18
N LEU A 15 -2.75 10.51 3.34
CA LEU A 15 -2.51 11.92 3.61
C LEU A 15 -1.86 12.16 4.98
N ALA A 16 -2.32 11.47 6.01
CA ALA A 16 -1.74 11.56 7.35
C ALA A 16 -0.29 11.06 7.37
N LEU A 17 0.00 9.98 6.65
CA LEU A 17 1.36 9.46 6.49
C LEU A 17 2.26 10.44 5.74
N HIS A 18 1.81 10.99 4.61
CA HIS A 18 2.55 11.98 3.83
C HIS A 18 2.93 13.21 4.66
N ARG A 19 2.01 13.71 5.51
CA ARG A 19 2.27 14.85 6.42
C ARG A 19 3.38 14.57 7.45
N ARG A 20 3.69 13.30 7.73
CA ARG A 20 4.73 12.90 8.69
C ARG A 20 6.06 12.56 8.03
N LEU A 21 6.12 12.54 6.70
CA LEU A 21 7.30 12.16 5.94
C LEU A 21 7.72 13.32 5.02
N PRO A 22 8.54 14.28 5.51
CA PRO A 22 9.08 15.36 4.69
C PRO A 22 9.80 14.81 3.45
N GLY A 23 9.55 15.42 2.29
CA GLY A 23 10.14 14.98 1.02
C GLY A 23 9.42 13.82 0.32
N SER A 24 8.40 13.21 0.95
CA SER A 24 7.56 12.21 0.28
C SER A 24 6.65 12.83 -0.79
N VAL A 25 6.18 12.00 -1.73
CA VAL A 25 5.18 12.37 -2.73
C VAL A 25 3.94 11.51 -2.53
N LEU A 26 2.75 12.12 -2.54
CA LEU A 26 1.47 11.41 -2.44
C LEU A 26 0.78 11.32 -3.80
N LEU A 27 0.66 10.10 -4.33
CA LEU A 27 -0.13 9.82 -5.53
C LEU A 27 -1.52 9.26 -5.16
N VAL A 28 -2.57 9.89 -5.66
CA VAL A 28 -3.97 9.46 -5.51
C VAL A 28 -4.63 9.45 -6.88
N ALA A 29 -5.21 8.32 -7.28
CA ALA A 29 -5.96 8.24 -8.54
C ALA A 29 -7.23 9.13 -8.47
N GLY A 30 -7.68 9.67 -9.61
CA GLY A 30 -8.86 10.55 -9.61
C GLY A 30 -10.19 9.82 -9.86
N ALA A 31 -10.15 8.69 -10.58
CA ALA A 31 -11.33 8.00 -11.06
C ALA A 31 -11.60 6.70 -10.30
N HIS A 32 -12.87 6.30 -10.22
CA HIS A 32 -13.24 4.97 -9.73
C HIS A 32 -12.64 3.90 -10.63
N ARG A 33 -12.08 2.82 -10.05
CA ARG A 33 -11.33 1.78 -10.80
C ARG A 33 -12.10 1.13 -11.95
N GLN A 34 -13.43 1.10 -11.88
CA GLN A 34 -14.29 0.54 -12.93
C GLN A 34 -14.61 1.54 -14.07
N ALA A 35 -14.22 2.81 -13.95
CA ALA A 35 -14.44 3.81 -14.98
C ALA A 35 -13.72 3.46 -16.29
N ALA A 36 -14.25 3.95 -17.41
CA ALA A 36 -13.75 3.66 -18.75
C ALA A 36 -13.53 2.15 -19.00
N ALA A 37 -14.55 1.33 -18.68
CA ALA A 37 -14.50 -0.13 -18.80
C ALA A 37 -13.30 -0.78 -18.09
N GLY A 38 -12.94 -0.26 -16.91
CA GLY A 38 -11.82 -0.76 -16.10
C GLY A 38 -10.46 -0.16 -16.44
N ALA A 39 -10.35 0.71 -17.45
CA ALA A 39 -9.08 1.38 -17.78
C ALA A 39 -8.60 2.29 -16.64
N ALA A 40 -9.48 2.71 -15.74
CA ALA A 40 -9.13 3.48 -14.55
C ALA A 40 -8.53 2.66 -13.39
N ASP A 41 -8.41 1.33 -13.51
CA ASP A 41 -7.71 0.50 -12.52
C ASP A 41 -6.19 0.67 -12.65
N VAL A 42 -5.67 1.77 -12.10
CA VAL A 42 -4.27 2.18 -12.28
C VAL A 42 -3.26 1.21 -11.64
N ALA A 43 -3.67 0.39 -10.67
CA ALA A 43 -2.84 -0.67 -10.09
C ALA A 43 -2.55 -1.79 -11.11
N HIS A 44 -3.43 -1.97 -12.10
CA HIS A 44 -3.33 -2.98 -13.14
C HIS A 44 -3.12 -2.39 -14.54
N ASN A 45 -2.96 -1.07 -14.66
CA ASN A 45 -2.82 -0.37 -15.93
C ASN A 45 -1.51 0.42 -16.02
N ASN A 46 -0.57 -0.09 -16.81
CA ASN A 46 0.73 0.55 -17.08
C ASN A 46 0.68 1.71 -18.08
N ARG A 47 -0.48 2.03 -18.65
CA ARG A 47 -0.65 3.17 -19.58
C ARG A 47 -1.23 4.41 -18.88
N SER A 48 -1.35 4.38 -17.55
CA SER A 48 -1.91 5.49 -16.78
C SER A 48 -0.84 6.54 -16.42
N LEU A 49 -1.25 7.80 -16.28
CA LEU A 49 -0.38 8.84 -15.73
C LEU A 49 0.11 8.49 -14.31
N PHE A 50 -0.76 7.85 -13.51
CA PHE A 50 -0.40 7.33 -12.19
C PHE A 50 0.79 6.38 -12.26
N HIS A 51 0.77 5.41 -13.18
CA HIS A 51 1.89 4.50 -13.39
C HIS A 51 3.13 5.23 -13.89
N SER A 52 2.98 6.16 -14.84
CA SER A 52 4.11 6.92 -15.41
C SER A 52 4.85 7.72 -14.33
N LEU A 53 4.12 8.35 -13.41
CA LEU A 53 4.73 9.05 -12.26
C LEU A 53 5.41 8.10 -11.28
N ALA A 54 4.77 6.97 -10.96
CA ALA A 54 5.36 5.97 -10.07
C ALA A 54 6.69 5.42 -10.64
N VAL A 55 6.73 5.12 -11.94
CA VAL A 55 7.95 4.70 -12.65
C VAL A 55 9.02 5.79 -12.55
N ALA A 56 8.68 7.04 -12.88
CA ALA A 56 9.65 8.14 -12.84
C ALA A 56 10.24 8.36 -11.43
N PHE A 57 9.46 8.17 -10.37
CA PHE A 57 9.95 8.24 -8.99
C PHE A 57 10.83 7.04 -8.63
N ALA A 58 10.45 5.83 -9.03
CA ALA A 58 11.28 4.64 -8.83
C ALA A 58 12.62 4.75 -9.55
N GLU A 59 12.64 5.20 -10.80
CA GLU A 59 13.88 5.45 -11.56
C GLU A 59 14.75 6.55 -10.92
N ALA A 60 14.14 7.50 -10.23
CA ALA A 60 14.84 8.52 -9.43
C ALA A 60 15.30 8.00 -8.04
N GLY A 61 15.07 6.73 -7.73
CA GLY A 61 15.50 6.08 -6.50
C GLY A 61 14.54 6.25 -5.31
N LEU A 62 13.29 6.65 -5.54
CA LEU A 62 12.30 6.73 -4.47
C LEU A 62 11.63 5.36 -4.25
N ASP A 63 11.55 4.98 -2.97
CA ASP A 63 10.80 3.82 -2.53
C ASP A 63 9.29 4.11 -2.48
N GLU A 64 8.48 3.07 -2.74
CA GLU A 64 7.02 3.19 -2.78
C GLU A 64 6.35 2.32 -1.72
N ILE A 65 5.48 2.94 -0.92
CA ILE A 65 4.42 2.25 -0.18
C ILE A 65 3.07 2.54 -0.84
N GLN A 66 2.42 1.49 -1.32
CA GLN A 66 1.11 1.56 -1.95
C GLN A 66 0.05 0.99 -1.01
N LEU A 67 -0.73 1.88 -0.40
CA LEU A 67 -1.84 1.51 0.47
C LEU A 67 -3.12 1.24 -0.34
N HIS A 68 -3.86 0.23 0.11
CA HIS A 68 -5.14 -0.26 -0.39
C HIS A 68 -6.08 -0.53 0.78
N GLY A 69 -7.35 -0.79 0.47
CA GLY A 69 -8.36 -1.12 1.46
C GLY A 69 -9.15 -2.37 1.09
N PHE A 70 -9.48 -3.18 2.09
CA PHE A 70 -10.43 -4.29 1.94
C PHE A 70 -11.54 -4.23 2.98
N ALA A 71 -12.64 -4.94 2.71
CA ALA A 71 -13.73 -5.11 3.68
C ALA A 71 -13.38 -6.22 4.67
N ASP A 72 -13.73 -6.08 5.95
CA ASP A 72 -13.35 -7.06 7.00
C ASP A 72 -13.77 -8.50 6.65
N ARG A 73 -14.93 -8.65 6.01
CA ARG A 73 -15.46 -9.94 5.58
C ARG A 73 -14.63 -10.66 4.51
N ASN A 74 -13.79 -9.93 3.75
CA ASN A 74 -13.00 -10.52 2.67
C ASN A 74 -11.82 -11.34 3.21
N LEU A 75 -11.30 -10.99 4.38
CA LEU A 75 -10.26 -11.76 5.07
C LEU A 75 -10.44 -11.70 6.60
N PRO A 76 -11.45 -12.40 7.16
CA PRO A 76 -11.82 -12.25 8.58
C PRO A 76 -10.72 -12.62 9.58
N SER A 77 -9.69 -13.34 9.14
CA SER A 77 -8.55 -13.77 9.97
C SER A 77 -7.41 -12.77 10.04
N SER A 78 -7.45 -11.68 9.28
CA SER A 78 -6.37 -10.70 9.20
C SER A 78 -6.91 -9.28 9.15
N ASP A 79 -6.24 -8.36 9.84
CA ASP A 79 -6.60 -6.94 9.84
C ASP A 79 -5.80 -6.17 8.77
N VAL A 80 -4.60 -6.68 8.48
CA VAL A 80 -3.66 -6.07 7.53
C VAL A 80 -3.00 -7.16 6.68
N VAL A 81 -2.75 -6.88 5.40
CA VAL A 81 -1.86 -7.69 4.55
C VAL A 81 -0.65 -6.87 4.16
N VAL A 82 0.55 -7.37 4.46
CA VAL A 82 1.82 -6.79 4.02
C VAL A 82 2.41 -7.65 2.91
N SER A 83 2.70 -7.02 1.78
CA SER A 83 3.25 -7.66 0.60
C SER A 83 4.28 -6.80 -0.10
N THR A 84 5.13 -7.46 -0.88
CA THR A 84 6.07 -6.81 -1.82
C THR A 84 5.61 -6.98 -3.27
N GLY A 85 4.34 -7.37 -3.47
CA GLY A 85 3.76 -7.61 -4.79
C GLY A 85 4.46 -8.77 -5.49
N ALA A 86 5.00 -8.50 -6.68
CA ALA A 86 5.81 -9.46 -7.43
C ALA A 86 7.29 -9.48 -7.00
N ALA A 87 7.74 -8.48 -6.23
CA ALA A 87 9.13 -8.34 -5.83
C ALA A 87 9.49 -9.29 -4.66
N PRO A 88 10.76 -9.68 -4.52
CA PRO A 88 11.24 -10.37 -3.32
C PRO A 88 10.96 -9.57 -2.04
N THR A 89 10.78 -10.27 -0.92
CA THR A 89 10.61 -9.63 0.38
C THR A 89 11.86 -8.83 0.77
N ASN A 90 11.66 -7.59 1.21
CA ASN A 90 12.73 -6.68 1.66
C ASN A 90 12.68 -6.42 3.18
N ARG A 91 13.71 -5.75 3.72
CA ARG A 91 13.81 -5.45 5.16
C ARG A 91 12.71 -4.52 5.64
N LEU A 92 12.39 -3.46 4.88
CA LEU A 92 11.35 -2.50 5.23
C LEU A 92 9.98 -3.18 5.38
N ALA A 93 9.59 -4.06 4.45
CA ALA A 93 8.35 -4.82 4.53
C ALA A 93 8.26 -5.69 5.79
N ARG A 94 9.38 -6.31 6.20
CA ARG A 94 9.43 -7.09 7.45
C ARG A 94 9.24 -6.20 8.67
N ARG A 95 9.97 -5.08 8.76
CA ARG A 95 9.84 -4.12 9.87
C ARG A 95 8.44 -3.55 9.97
N ILE A 96 7.82 -3.17 8.85
CA ILE A 96 6.42 -2.73 8.80
C ILE A 96 5.50 -3.84 9.34
N ALA A 97 5.66 -5.08 8.89
CA ALA A 97 4.83 -6.19 9.36
C ALA A 97 5.02 -6.48 10.85
N ASP A 98 6.24 -6.36 11.38
CA ASP A 98 6.55 -6.51 12.80
C ASP A 98 5.86 -5.41 13.62
N SER A 99 6.07 -4.13 13.27
CA SER A 99 5.45 -3.00 13.99
C SER A 99 3.92 -3.05 13.98
N LEU A 100 3.30 -3.46 12.87
CA LEU A 100 1.84 -3.62 12.82
C LEU A 100 1.35 -4.77 13.71
N SER A 101 2.12 -5.86 13.79
CA SER A 101 1.81 -6.95 14.74
C SER A 101 1.98 -6.53 16.19
N GLU A 102 2.99 -5.72 16.51
CA GLU A 102 3.21 -5.15 17.86
C GLU A 102 2.09 -4.21 18.30
N LEU A 103 1.40 -3.55 17.36
CA LEU A 103 0.19 -2.79 17.65
C LEU A 103 -1.02 -3.66 18.04
N GLY A 104 -0.90 -4.99 17.93
CA GLY A 104 -1.94 -5.97 18.20
C GLY A 104 -2.78 -6.34 16.96
N LEU A 105 -2.36 -5.94 15.76
CA LEU A 105 -3.09 -6.23 14.52
C LEU A 105 -2.74 -7.63 14.00
N ARG A 106 -3.74 -8.34 13.47
CA ARG A 106 -3.53 -9.65 12.83
C ARG A 106 -2.93 -9.45 11.43
N THR A 107 -1.61 -9.33 11.39
CA THR A 107 -0.85 -9.07 10.15
C THR A 107 -0.63 -10.35 9.34
N CYS A 108 -1.17 -10.40 8.12
CA CYS A 108 -0.82 -11.43 7.16
C CYS A 108 0.44 -11.02 6.38
N ARG A 109 1.46 -11.88 6.41
CA ARG A 109 2.71 -11.71 5.66
C ARG A 109 2.66 -12.57 4.41
N SER A 110 2.57 -11.94 3.25
CA SER A 110 2.39 -12.64 1.95
C SER A 110 3.54 -13.60 1.59
N TRP A 111 4.73 -13.42 2.19
CA TRP A 111 5.88 -14.29 2.03
C TRP A 111 5.91 -15.49 2.99
N VAL A 112 5.01 -15.52 3.97
CA VAL A 112 4.85 -16.67 4.90
C VAL A 112 3.68 -17.54 4.46
N ARG A 113 2.58 -16.92 4.02
CA ARG A 113 1.37 -17.63 3.61
C ARG A 113 0.56 -16.82 2.61
N ARG A 114 -0.41 -17.47 1.97
CA ARG A 114 -1.43 -16.81 1.15
C ARG A 114 -2.35 -15.95 2.03
N CYS A 115 -2.63 -14.74 1.57
CA CYS A 115 -3.41 -13.69 2.24
C CYS A 115 -4.67 -13.32 1.43
N GLY A 116 -5.41 -14.31 0.95
CA GLY A 116 -6.75 -14.08 0.38
C GLY A 116 -6.79 -13.31 -0.94
N GLN A 117 -5.76 -13.40 -1.79
CA GLN A 117 -5.64 -12.67 -3.07
C GLN A 117 -5.41 -11.15 -2.92
N LEU A 118 -5.11 -10.67 -1.72
CA LEU A 118 -4.78 -9.28 -1.42
C LEU A 118 -3.26 -9.00 -1.50
N GLU A 119 -2.47 -9.91 -2.07
CA GLU A 119 -1.01 -9.79 -2.10
C GLU A 119 -0.50 -8.82 -3.18
N GLY A 120 -1.34 -8.34 -4.09
CA GLY A 120 -0.92 -7.38 -5.13
C GLY A 120 0.12 -7.93 -6.13
N ARG A 121 0.16 -9.25 -6.37
CA ARG A 121 1.19 -9.90 -7.23
C ARG A 121 1.16 -9.48 -8.71
N THR A 122 0.07 -8.88 -9.15
CA THR A 122 -0.09 -8.35 -10.52
C THR A 122 0.02 -6.83 -10.60
N ASN A 123 0.40 -6.18 -9.50
CA ASN A 123 0.51 -4.73 -9.44
C ASN A 123 1.59 -4.21 -10.38
N GLN A 124 1.23 -3.26 -11.24
CA GLN A 124 2.14 -2.73 -12.26
C GLN A 124 3.23 -1.83 -11.67
N GLN A 125 2.94 -1.05 -10.63
CA GLN A 125 3.95 -0.21 -9.97
C GLN A 125 4.94 -1.07 -9.18
N GLY A 126 4.47 -2.12 -8.50
CA GLY A 126 5.36 -3.05 -7.81
C GLY A 126 6.31 -3.80 -8.73
N ARG A 127 5.90 -4.08 -9.98
CA ARG A 127 6.80 -4.64 -11.01
C ARG A 127 7.84 -3.62 -11.46
N ALA A 128 7.43 -2.38 -11.72
CA ALA A 128 8.34 -1.31 -12.12
C ALA A 128 9.38 -0.99 -11.03
N ALA A 129 8.98 -0.91 -9.76
CA ALA A 129 9.91 -0.72 -8.64
C ALA A 129 10.94 -1.86 -8.56
N ALA A 130 10.51 -3.11 -8.77
CA ALA A 130 11.42 -4.26 -8.81
C ALA A 130 12.42 -4.17 -9.98
N GLU A 131 11.98 -3.72 -11.15
CA GLU A 131 12.84 -3.49 -12.32
C GLU A 131 13.85 -2.34 -12.09
N ALA A 132 13.42 -1.28 -11.41
CA ALA A 132 14.27 -0.15 -11.03
C ALA A 132 15.21 -0.45 -9.84
N GLY A 133 14.99 -1.56 -9.13
CA GLY A 133 15.76 -1.93 -7.94
C GLY A 133 15.40 -1.12 -6.69
N THR A 134 14.24 -0.45 -6.66
CA THR A 134 13.73 0.27 -5.49
C THR A 134 12.80 -0.60 -4.63
N VAL A 135 12.53 -0.15 -3.41
CA VAL A 135 11.63 -0.85 -2.50
C VAL A 135 10.18 -0.59 -2.87
N PHE A 136 9.39 -1.66 -2.88
CA PHE A 136 7.94 -1.60 -2.97
C PHE A 136 7.28 -2.35 -1.81
N VAL A 137 6.32 -1.70 -1.16
CA VAL A 137 5.45 -2.29 -0.14
C VAL A 137 3.99 -2.08 -0.53
N HIS A 138 3.28 -3.18 -0.74
CA HIS A 138 1.83 -3.23 -0.91
C HIS A 138 1.18 -3.49 0.44
N LEU A 139 0.37 -2.55 0.92
CA LEU A 139 -0.28 -2.62 2.23
C LEU A 139 -1.79 -2.54 2.09
N GLU A 140 -2.48 -3.58 2.54
CA GLU A 140 -3.95 -3.65 2.53
C GLU A 140 -4.46 -3.51 3.97
N LEU A 141 -5.35 -2.56 4.22
CA LEU A 141 -5.93 -2.31 5.54
C LEU A 141 -7.43 -2.63 5.51
N ASN A 142 -7.94 -3.35 6.52
CA ASN A 142 -9.37 -3.64 6.61
C ASN A 142 -10.19 -2.36 6.84
N TRP A 143 -11.51 -2.47 6.71
CA TRP A 143 -12.41 -1.34 6.92
C TRP A 143 -12.34 -0.83 8.37
N SER A 144 -12.31 -1.74 9.35
CA SER A 144 -12.27 -1.39 10.77
C SER A 144 -11.13 -0.41 11.11
N ILE A 145 -9.91 -0.68 10.62
CA ILE A 145 -8.74 0.21 10.79
C ILE A 145 -8.98 1.56 10.12
N ARG A 146 -9.46 1.56 8.87
CA ARG A 146 -9.56 2.78 8.06
C ARG A 146 -10.73 3.67 8.48
N SER A 147 -11.75 3.11 9.13
CA SER A 147 -12.90 3.85 9.66
C SER A 147 -12.72 4.38 11.08
N ASP A 148 -11.72 3.90 11.80
CA ASP A 148 -11.42 4.30 13.18
C ASP A 148 -10.19 5.21 13.21
N SER A 149 -10.35 6.48 13.59
CA SER A 149 -9.25 7.43 13.63
C SER A 149 -8.17 7.07 14.66
N THR A 150 -8.55 6.49 15.80
CA THR A 150 -7.59 6.12 16.84
C THR A 150 -6.69 4.97 16.41
N ILE A 151 -7.27 3.93 15.80
CA ILE A 151 -6.47 2.82 15.25
C ILE A 151 -5.68 3.29 14.03
N GLY A 152 -6.32 4.05 13.14
CA GLY A 152 -5.68 4.64 11.95
C GLY A 152 -4.46 5.49 12.29
N ASP A 153 -4.54 6.36 13.29
CA ASP A 153 -3.43 7.21 13.73
C ASP A 153 -2.26 6.40 14.28
N ARG A 154 -2.53 5.31 15.02
CA ARG A 154 -1.50 4.38 15.50
C ARG A 154 -0.80 3.67 14.35
N VAL A 155 -1.55 3.24 13.33
CA VAL A 155 -0.99 2.65 12.10
C VAL A 155 -0.11 3.68 11.38
N VAL A 156 -0.59 4.90 11.19
CA VAL A 156 0.17 5.99 10.55
C VAL A 156 1.47 6.28 11.31
N ALA A 157 1.44 6.33 12.64
CA ALA A 157 2.63 6.55 13.45
C ALA A 157 3.66 5.43 13.26
N ALA A 158 3.24 4.16 13.35
CA ALA A 158 4.12 3.01 13.16
C ALA A 158 4.72 2.96 11.74
N LEU A 159 3.94 3.27 10.70
CA LEU A 159 4.45 3.35 9.33
C LEU A 159 5.48 4.48 9.17
N ALA A 160 5.18 5.68 9.69
CA ALA A 160 6.05 6.84 9.56
C ALA A 160 7.42 6.60 10.22
N GLU A 161 7.44 5.95 11.39
CA GLU A 161 8.70 5.58 12.05
C GLU A 161 9.56 4.67 11.18
N ARG A 162 8.98 3.61 10.59
CA ARG A 162 9.75 2.64 9.78
C ARG A 162 10.21 3.22 8.44
N LEU A 163 9.47 4.18 7.90
CA LEU A 163 9.76 4.84 6.62
C LEU A 163 10.76 5.99 6.73
N ALA A 164 10.99 6.52 7.93
CA ALA A 164 11.98 7.57 8.18
C ALA A 164 13.37 7.03 8.56
N GLU A 165 13.52 5.71 8.68
CA GLU A 165 14.75 5.02 9.10
C GLU A 165 15.66 4.58 7.95
N ASP A 166 15.23 4.72 6.70
CA ASP A 166 15.99 4.40 5.49
C ASP A 166 16.37 5.70 4.74
#